data_AF-A0A350DCU5-F1
#
_entry.id   AF-A0A350DCU5-F1
#
_cell.length_a   1.000
_cell.length_b   1.000
_cell.length_c   1.000
_cell.angle_alpha   90.00
_cell.angle_beta   90.00
_cell.angle_gamma   90.00
#
_symmetry.space_group_name_H-M   'P 1'
#
loop_
_entity.id
_entity.type
_entity.pdbx_description
1 polymer ?
#
loop_
_entity_poly.entity_id
_entity_poly.type
_entity_poly.pdbx_seq_one_letter_code
_entity_poly.pdbx_strand_id
1 'polypeptide(L)'
;MKPSFKQLVEILSTTEGIHIRSERFVAVPVDHCERSTLESALKAAGYSEAAQVNSDAHVFSLSAGAWNELPPIYKDEESFWEANGTAGFVPEHFYIISSGASSLDEDVPFIKSVFLIFKTRSLINKVADHYISSDQKALFFVSDEGKGVKKDVVLSLSIDDVLKVKFDRDSLASVDELFNIVKSDDVHKSEREEVFRRALTILLEEPHNDCSDLLWVINNISRLHRKYKEQYEIYFHNFSVSKLLNEIDQKSLEFTSKLMEFISSSQNKALSIPGAIIAIAALVRLGGGYEVLLVVLGLWLVKKIVIMSNDAMSSTFNDLKWQVEKSFEKYKKIKDSDEVVELAVNNKDRLIAKIEKADLDLKKINKLANATFVAGCIYAAIALFSGGDKVENQAEVSGSLPAQSEQK
;
A
#
# COMPACT_ATOMS: atom_id res chain seq x y z
N MET A 1 10.95 -37.01 15.78
CA MET A 1 11.11 -38.32 15.10
C MET A 1 10.64 -39.39 16.05
N LYS A 2 9.60 -40.18 15.73
CA LYS A 2 9.37 -41.44 16.43
C LYS A 2 10.39 -42.45 15.89
N PRO A 3 11.40 -42.89 16.66
CA PRO A 3 12.41 -43.85 16.19
C PRO A 3 11.82 -45.21 15.78
N SER A 4 10.54 -45.44 16.05
CA SER A 4 9.83 -46.69 15.83
C SER A 4 9.39 -46.95 14.39
N PHE A 5 8.97 -45.93 13.63
CA PHE A 5 8.51 -46.15 12.24
C PHE A 5 9.66 -46.47 11.29
N LYS A 6 10.85 -45.92 11.57
CA LYS A 6 12.06 -46.17 10.79
C LYS A 6 12.43 -47.67 10.75
N GLN A 7 12.31 -48.36 11.88
CA GLN A 7 12.57 -49.80 11.97
C GLN A 7 11.61 -50.61 11.10
N LEU A 8 10.34 -50.21 11.03
CA LEU A 8 9.36 -50.84 10.17
C LEU A 8 9.71 -50.65 8.69
N VAL A 9 10.09 -49.43 8.28
CA VAL A 9 10.53 -49.14 6.90
C VAL A 9 11.78 -49.94 6.53
N GLU A 10 12.78 -50.03 7.43
CA GLU A 10 14.00 -50.83 7.21
C GLU A 10 13.68 -52.31 6.97
N ILE A 11 12.77 -52.90 7.76
CA ILE A 11 12.35 -54.30 7.58
C ILE A 11 11.61 -54.50 6.25
N LEU A 12 10.69 -53.59 5.91
CA LEU A 12 9.88 -53.70 4.70
C LEU A 12 10.69 -53.43 3.42
N SER A 13 11.71 -52.57 3.48
CA SER A 13 12.56 -52.24 2.32
C SER A 13 13.63 -53.29 2.03
N THR A 14 14.05 -54.07 3.04
CA THR A 14 15.09 -55.11 2.89
C THR A 14 14.54 -56.49 2.55
N THR A 15 13.22 -56.66 2.57
CA THR A 15 12.57 -57.95 2.34
C THR A 15 12.02 -58.04 0.92
N GLU A 16 12.56 -58.93 0.10
CA GLU A 16 11.98 -59.23 -1.22
C GLU A 16 10.72 -60.10 -1.06
N GLY A 17 9.72 -59.94 -1.93
CA GLY A 17 8.53 -60.79 -1.96
C GLY A 17 7.38 -60.38 -1.03
N ILE A 18 7.43 -59.17 -0.45
CA ILE A 18 6.28 -58.58 0.27
C ILE A 18 5.13 -58.38 -0.71
N HIS A 19 3.94 -58.82 -0.33
CA HIS A 19 2.72 -58.59 -1.11
C HIS A 19 1.52 -58.37 -0.19
N ILE A 20 0.56 -57.60 -0.69
CA ILE A 20 -0.74 -57.46 -0.03
C ILE A 20 -1.66 -58.58 -0.51
N ARG A 21 -2.16 -59.38 0.43
CA ARG A 21 -3.21 -60.37 0.22
C ARG A 21 -4.57 -59.74 0.50
N SER A 22 -5.47 -59.87 -0.47
CA SER A 22 -6.88 -59.48 -0.36
C SER A 22 -7.12 -58.03 0.08
N GLU A 23 -6.22 -57.11 -0.30
CA GLU A 23 -6.28 -55.67 0.03
C GLU A 23 -6.32 -55.34 1.54
N ARG A 24 -6.07 -56.33 2.41
CA ARG A 24 -6.27 -56.20 3.87
C ARG A 24 -5.16 -56.80 4.70
N PHE A 25 -4.25 -57.55 4.10
CA PHE A 25 -3.20 -58.24 4.82
C PHE A 25 -1.88 -58.06 4.10
N VAL A 26 -0.82 -57.71 4.82
CA VAL A 26 0.54 -57.70 4.29
C VAL A 26 1.20 -59.00 4.69
N ALA A 27 1.79 -59.72 3.72
CA ALA A 27 2.57 -60.92 3.96
C ALA A 27 4.06 -60.63 3.80
N VAL A 28 4.82 -60.85 4.86
CA VAL A 28 6.28 -60.73 4.93
C VAL A 28 6.89 -62.12 5.05
N PRO A 29 7.75 -62.57 4.12
CA PRO A 29 8.40 -63.88 4.18
C PRO A 29 9.15 -64.14 5.51
N VAL A 30 8.99 -65.34 6.07
CA VAL A 30 9.59 -65.72 7.38
C VAL A 30 11.12 -65.73 7.33
N ASP A 31 11.70 -66.01 6.16
CA ASP A 31 13.16 -66.10 5.97
C ASP A 31 13.90 -64.77 6.13
N HIS A 32 13.18 -63.64 6.12
CA HIS A 32 13.76 -62.31 6.02
C HIS A 32 13.68 -61.50 7.32
N CYS A 33 12.87 -61.92 8.31
CA CYS A 33 12.76 -61.19 9.57
C CYS A 33 12.28 -62.09 10.71
N GLU A 34 12.95 -62.00 11.88
CA GLU A 34 12.45 -62.64 13.10
C GLU A 34 11.10 -62.03 13.53
N ARG A 35 10.13 -62.90 13.85
CA ARG A 35 8.78 -62.51 14.29
C ARG A 35 8.77 -61.47 15.42
N SER A 36 9.64 -61.62 16.41
CA SER A 36 9.78 -60.71 17.56
C SER A 36 10.15 -59.29 17.14
N THR A 37 11.04 -59.19 16.15
CA THR A 37 11.52 -57.93 15.58
C THR A 37 10.41 -57.25 14.77
N LEU A 38 9.69 -57.99 13.93
CA LEU A 38 8.54 -57.48 13.18
C LEU A 38 7.40 -57.03 14.10
N GLU A 39 7.02 -57.83 15.10
CA GLU A 39 5.96 -57.48 16.05
C GLU A 39 6.33 -56.24 16.89
N SER A 40 7.62 -56.10 17.25
CA SER A 40 8.10 -54.92 17.96
C SER A 40 8.02 -53.67 17.09
N ALA A 41 8.45 -53.75 15.82
CA ALA A 41 8.37 -52.64 14.87
C ALA A 41 6.91 -52.26 14.56
N LEU A 42 6.02 -53.24 14.36
CA LEU A 42 4.59 -53.02 14.12
C LEU A 42 3.91 -52.36 15.32
N LYS A 43 4.12 -52.86 16.54
CA LYS A 43 3.58 -52.23 17.77
C LYS A 43 4.07 -50.80 17.92
N ALA A 44 5.33 -50.57 17.63
CA ALA A 44 5.93 -49.25 17.75
C ALA A 44 5.46 -48.27 16.65
N ALA A 45 4.98 -48.78 15.52
CA ALA A 45 4.28 -48.03 14.46
C ALA A 45 2.77 -47.87 14.72
N GLY A 46 2.23 -48.48 15.78
CA GLY A 46 0.83 -48.31 16.20
C GLY A 46 -0.10 -49.50 15.89
N TYR A 47 0.44 -50.66 15.54
CA TYR A 47 -0.33 -51.91 15.39
C TYR A 47 -0.68 -52.51 16.75
N SER A 48 -1.93 -52.94 16.91
CA SER A 48 -2.50 -53.37 18.20
C SER A 48 -2.72 -54.88 18.30
N GLU A 49 -2.70 -55.59 17.18
CA GLU A 49 -2.90 -57.03 17.11
C GLU A 49 -1.56 -57.80 17.07
N ALA A 50 -1.64 -59.14 17.20
CA ALA A 50 -0.49 -60.01 16.98
C ALA A 50 -0.39 -60.41 15.50
N ALA A 51 0.82 -60.41 14.94
CA ALA A 51 1.03 -60.91 13.59
C ALA A 51 0.68 -62.41 13.53
N GLN A 52 -0.13 -62.78 12.53
CA GLN A 52 -0.47 -64.17 12.25
C GLN A 52 0.70 -64.84 11.52
N VAL A 53 0.92 -66.13 11.79
CA VAL A 53 1.98 -66.90 11.10
C VAL A 53 1.30 -67.93 10.22
N ASN A 54 1.53 -67.80 8.91
CA ASN A 54 1.28 -68.87 7.95
C ASN A 54 2.61 -69.61 7.68
N SER A 55 2.54 -70.80 7.07
CA SER A 55 3.69 -71.68 6.82
C SER A 55 4.92 -70.98 6.23
N ASP A 56 4.71 -69.96 5.37
CA ASP A 56 5.78 -69.29 4.62
C ASP A 56 5.84 -67.76 4.83
N ALA A 57 4.94 -67.17 5.64
CA ALA A 57 4.91 -65.72 5.85
C ALA A 57 4.34 -65.28 7.21
N HIS A 58 4.90 -64.19 7.75
CA HIS A 58 4.30 -63.36 8.78
C HIS A 58 3.26 -62.44 8.15
N VAL A 59 2.02 -62.48 8.66
CA VAL A 59 0.88 -61.75 8.10
C VAL A 59 0.30 -60.80 9.14
N PHE A 60 0.13 -59.53 8.79
CA PHE A 60 -0.53 -58.54 9.64
C PHE A 60 -1.64 -57.81 8.86
N SER A 61 -2.66 -57.32 9.58
CA SER A 61 -3.83 -56.69 8.97
C SER A 61 -3.62 -55.18 8.74
N LEU A 62 -4.15 -54.68 7.62
CA LEU A 62 -4.31 -53.26 7.30
C LEU A 62 -5.72 -52.74 7.69
N SER A 63 -6.49 -53.51 8.45
CA SER A 63 -7.82 -53.08 8.90
C SER A 63 -7.69 -51.93 9.90
N ALA A 64 -8.52 -50.90 9.78
CA ALA A 64 -8.50 -49.76 10.70
C ALA A 64 -8.66 -50.15 12.20
N GLY A 65 -9.34 -51.27 12.49
CA GLY A 65 -9.49 -51.77 13.86
C GLY A 65 -8.21 -52.39 14.46
N ALA A 66 -7.22 -52.72 13.64
CA ALA A 66 -5.98 -53.34 14.07
C ALA A 66 -4.86 -52.32 14.38
N TRP A 67 -5.12 -51.04 14.15
CA TRP A 67 -4.18 -49.94 14.33
C TRP A 67 -4.76 -48.86 15.24
N ASN A 68 -3.90 -48.16 15.98
CA ASN A 68 -4.31 -47.02 16.81
C ASN A 68 -4.70 -45.79 15.96
N GLU A 69 -4.08 -45.66 14.79
CA GLU A 69 -4.36 -44.65 13.76
C GLU A 69 -4.62 -45.37 12.42
N LEU A 70 -4.89 -44.64 11.34
CA LEU A 70 -5.00 -45.28 10.02
C LEU A 70 -3.67 -45.98 9.65
N PRO A 71 -3.74 -47.15 8.99
CA PRO A 71 -2.54 -47.91 8.64
C PRO A 71 -1.63 -47.08 7.73
N PRO A 72 -0.35 -46.87 8.09
CA PRO A 72 0.59 -46.06 7.31
C PRO A 72 1.20 -46.84 6.13
N ILE A 73 0.53 -47.89 5.63
CA ILE A 73 1.07 -48.80 4.62
C ILE A 73 0.09 -48.89 3.47
N TYR A 74 0.60 -48.68 2.26
CA TYR A 74 -0.17 -48.64 1.02
C TYR A 74 0.38 -49.65 0.02
N LYS A 75 -0.51 -50.18 -0.82
CA LYS A 75 -0.16 -51.15 -1.87
C LYS A 75 0.73 -50.53 -2.93
N ASP A 76 0.25 -49.42 -3.47
CA ASP A 76 0.81 -48.67 -4.57
C ASP A 76 0.51 -47.17 -4.41
N GLU A 77 1.11 -46.38 -5.29
CA GLU A 77 0.97 -44.93 -5.37
C GLU A 77 -0.49 -44.49 -5.56
N GLU A 78 -1.27 -45.28 -6.30
CA GLU A 78 -2.70 -45.04 -6.55
C GLU A 78 -3.50 -45.19 -5.26
N SER A 79 -3.32 -46.30 -4.54
CA SER A 79 -3.95 -46.54 -3.23
C SER A 79 -3.59 -45.47 -2.20
N PHE A 80 -2.34 -45.00 -2.21
CA PHE A 80 -1.92 -43.88 -1.38
C PHE A 80 -2.67 -42.59 -1.73
N TRP A 81 -2.77 -42.29 -3.04
CA TRP A 81 -3.39 -41.07 -3.52
C TRP A 81 -4.91 -41.07 -3.36
N GLU A 82 -5.59 -42.19 -3.52
CA GLU A 82 -7.03 -42.29 -3.26
C GLU A 82 -7.36 -42.02 -1.79
N ALA A 83 -6.54 -42.54 -0.87
CA ALA A 83 -6.73 -42.37 0.56
C ALA A 83 -6.40 -40.95 1.06
N ASN A 84 -5.35 -40.32 0.51
CA ASN A 84 -4.78 -39.09 1.05
C ASN A 84 -4.85 -37.88 0.11
N GLY A 85 -5.12 -38.07 -1.18
CA GLY A 85 -4.98 -37.05 -2.21
C GLY A 85 -5.92 -35.85 -2.05
N THR A 86 -6.94 -35.94 -1.21
CA THR A 86 -7.86 -34.85 -0.85
C THR A 86 -7.63 -34.29 0.56
N ALA A 87 -6.70 -34.86 1.33
CA ALA A 87 -6.37 -34.40 2.67
C ALA A 87 -5.71 -33.02 2.63
N GLY A 88 -5.85 -32.27 3.74
CA GLY A 88 -5.22 -30.95 3.89
C GLY A 88 -3.72 -31.02 4.21
N PHE A 89 -3.22 -32.17 4.64
CA PHE A 89 -1.83 -32.38 5.07
C PHE A 89 -1.32 -33.75 4.61
N VAL A 90 -0.01 -33.84 4.34
CA VAL A 90 0.65 -35.11 4.05
C VAL A 90 0.70 -35.94 5.33
N PRO A 91 0.38 -37.25 5.30
CA PRO A 91 0.62 -38.13 6.43
C PRO A 91 2.08 -38.07 6.88
N GLU A 92 2.34 -37.91 8.19
CA GLU A 92 3.70 -37.80 8.72
C GLU A 92 4.55 -39.05 8.41
N HIS A 93 3.91 -40.22 8.40
CA HIS A 93 4.55 -41.51 8.24
C HIS A 93 3.75 -42.37 7.26
N PHE A 94 4.39 -42.80 6.18
CA PHE A 94 3.81 -43.77 5.26
C PHE A 94 4.87 -44.59 4.53
N TYR A 95 4.46 -45.76 4.02
CA TYR A 95 5.25 -46.69 3.21
C TYR A 95 4.40 -47.26 2.06
N ILE A 96 4.98 -47.36 0.87
CA ILE A 96 4.36 -47.88 -0.36
C ILE A 96 5.11 -49.16 -0.76
N ILE A 97 4.38 -50.28 -0.83
CA ILE A 97 5.00 -51.60 -1.04
C ILE A 97 5.48 -51.78 -2.48
N SER A 98 4.73 -51.34 -3.50
CA SER A 98 5.06 -51.51 -4.92
C SER A 98 6.43 -50.95 -5.29
N SER A 99 6.75 -49.75 -4.82
CA SER A 99 7.98 -49.02 -5.12
C SER A 99 9.02 -49.07 -3.99
N GLY A 100 8.64 -49.56 -2.82
CA GLY A 100 9.47 -49.48 -1.60
C GLY A 100 9.66 -48.05 -1.10
N ALA A 101 8.88 -47.09 -1.59
CA ALA A 101 9.01 -45.68 -1.24
C ALA A 101 8.34 -45.37 0.09
N SER A 102 8.95 -44.49 0.87
CA SER A 102 8.47 -44.08 2.18
C SER A 102 8.50 -42.56 2.34
N SER A 103 7.76 -42.08 3.34
CA SER A 103 7.87 -40.69 3.83
C SER A 103 9.28 -40.26 4.24
N LEU A 104 10.21 -41.20 4.44
CA LEU A 104 11.60 -40.94 4.82
C LEU A 104 12.53 -40.81 3.62
N ASP A 105 12.07 -41.16 2.41
CA ASP A 105 12.88 -41.14 1.20
C ASP A 105 12.80 -39.77 0.54
N GLU A 106 13.78 -38.92 0.85
CA GLU A 106 13.83 -37.55 0.34
C GLU A 106 14.03 -37.51 -1.19
N ASP A 107 14.63 -38.54 -1.79
CA ASP A 107 15.05 -38.54 -3.20
C ASP A 107 14.10 -39.23 -4.19
N VAL A 108 13.03 -39.86 -3.71
CA VAL A 108 12.07 -40.55 -4.58
C VAL A 108 11.17 -39.53 -5.30
N PRO A 109 11.06 -39.55 -6.64
CA PRO A 109 10.27 -38.57 -7.40
C PRO A 109 8.81 -38.46 -6.96
N PHE A 110 8.14 -39.59 -6.71
CA PHE A 110 6.75 -39.60 -6.24
C PHE A 110 6.59 -38.89 -4.90
N ILE A 111 7.50 -39.15 -3.95
CA ILE A 111 7.49 -38.53 -2.63
C ILE A 111 7.68 -37.01 -2.75
N LYS A 112 8.62 -36.57 -3.60
CA LYS A 112 8.81 -35.14 -3.92
C LYS A 112 7.52 -34.52 -4.50
N SER A 113 6.76 -35.25 -5.35
CA SER A 113 5.46 -34.80 -5.90
C SER A 113 4.44 -34.58 -4.84
N VAL A 114 4.27 -35.56 -3.95
CA VAL A 114 3.33 -35.47 -2.85
C VAL A 114 3.65 -34.23 -2.00
N PHE A 115 4.89 -34.05 -1.56
CA PHE A 115 5.25 -32.88 -0.75
C PHE A 115 5.02 -31.55 -1.48
N LEU A 116 5.42 -31.46 -2.76
CA LEU A 116 5.25 -30.23 -3.54
C LEU A 116 3.77 -29.90 -3.77
N ILE A 117 2.93 -30.89 -4.08
CA ILE A 117 1.48 -30.70 -4.27
C ILE A 117 0.85 -30.16 -3.00
N PHE A 118 1.11 -30.80 -1.85
CA PHE A 118 0.49 -30.39 -0.59
C PHE A 118 0.97 -29.02 -0.12
N LYS A 119 2.26 -28.70 -0.24
CA LYS A 119 2.79 -27.36 0.06
C LYS A 119 2.14 -26.29 -0.84
N THR A 120 2.05 -26.57 -2.14
CA THR A 120 1.45 -25.64 -3.11
C THR A 120 -0.04 -25.44 -2.85
N ARG A 121 -0.80 -26.51 -2.55
CA ARG A 121 -2.20 -26.41 -2.14
C ARG A 121 -2.38 -25.60 -0.86
N SER A 122 -1.54 -25.83 0.14
CA SER A 122 -1.57 -25.09 1.40
C SER A 122 -1.32 -23.60 1.15
N LEU A 123 -0.32 -23.27 0.31
CA LEU A 123 -0.03 -21.91 -0.12
C LEU A 123 -1.22 -21.26 -0.83
N ILE A 124 -1.78 -21.91 -1.86
CA ILE A 124 -2.92 -21.41 -2.64
C ILE A 124 -4.15 -21.22 -1.74
N ASN A 125 -4.43 -22.17 -0.85
CA ASN A 125 -5.56 -22.06 0.07
C ASN A 125 -5.36 -20.93 1.09
N LYS A 126 -4.12 -20.69 1.52
CA LYS A 126 -3.78 -19.62 2.47
C LYS A 126 -4.01 -18.23 1.89
N VAL A 127 -3.70 -18.04 0.60
CA VAL A 127 -3.89 -16.76 -0.09
C VAL A 127 -5.28 -16.62 -0.71
N ALA A 128 -6.10 -17.66 -0.78
CA ALA A 128 -7.42 -17.58 -1.36
C ALA A 128 -8.34 -16.62 -0.59
N ASP A 129 -9.16 -15.86 -1.30
CA ASP A 129 -10.18 -15.02 -0.66
C ASP A 129 -11.32 -15.89 -0.09
N HIS A 130 -11.60 -17.02 -0.74
CA HIS A 130 -12.57 -17.98 -0.27
C HIS A 130 -12.23 -19.40 -0.72
N TYR A 131 -12.56 -20.39 0.09
CA TYR A 131 -12.38 -21.81 -0.22
C TYR A 131 -13.70 -22.57 -0.13
N ILE A 132 -14.08 -23.21 -1.23
CA ILE A 132 -15.29 -24.02 -1.35
C ILE A 132 -14.92 -25.49 -1.16
N SER A 133 -15.25 -26.04 0.01
CA SER A 133 -14.85 -27.40 0.38
C SER A 133 -15.52 -28.51 -0.45
N SER A 134 -16.75 -28.30 -0.94
CA SER A 134 -17.47 -29.30 -1.76
C SER A 134 -16.75 -29.59 -3.07
N ASP A 135 -16.20 -28.55 -3.68
CA ASP A 135 -15.60 -28.59 -5.02
C ASP A 135 -14.07 -28.53 -4.95
N GLN A 136 -13.51 -28.53 -3.73
CA GLN A 136 -12.08 -28.35 -3.46
C GLN A 136 -11.51 -27.13 -4.20
N LYS A 137 -12.26 -26.02 -4.23
CA LYS A 137 -12.00 -24.89 -5.12
C LYS A 137 -11.58 -23.65 -4.34
N ALA A 138 -10.44 -23.06 -4.70
CA ALA A 138 -9.98 -21.78 -4.20
C ALA A 138 -10.44 -20.65 -5.14
N LEU A 139 -11.00 -19.58 -4.56
CA LEU A 139 -11.44 -18.39 -5.29
C LEU A 139 -10.53 -17.20 -5.02
N PHE A 140 -10.23 -16.47 -6.07
CA PHE A 140 -9.39 -15.27 -6.09
C PHE A 140 -10.15 -14.11 -6.72
N PHE A 141 -10.14 -12.97 -6.04
CA PHE A 141 -10.64 -11.71 -6.53
C PHE A 141 -9.46 -10.74 -6.64
N VAL A 142 -9.01 -10.51 -7.86
CA VAL A 142 -7.92 -9.55 -8.15
C VAL A 142 -8.52 -8.36 -8.86
N SER A 143 -8.22 -7.16 -8.38
CA SER A 143 -8.57 -5.93 -9.09
C SER A 143 -7.41 -5.56 -10.01
N ASP A 144 -7.63 -5.65 -11.31
CA ASP A 144 -6.64 -5.23 -12.31
C ASP A 144 -7.22 -4.09 -13.14
N GLU A 145 -6.55 -2.93 -13.09
CA GLU A 145 -6.93 -1.72 -13.86
C GLU A 145 -8.42 -1.30 -13.74
N GLY A 146 -9.03 -1.53 -12.56
CA GLY A 146 -10.43 -1.19 -12.30
C GLY A 146 -11.46 -2.23 -12.77
N LYS A 147 -11.02 -3.37 -13.32
CA LYS A 147 -11.85 -4.55 -13.55
C LYS A 147 -11.54 -5.62 -12.49
N GLY A 148 -12.58 -6.09 -11.81
CA GLY A 148 -12.46 -7.25 -10.93
C GLY A 148 -12.34 -8.52 -11.75
N VAL A 149 -11.18 -9.17 -11.70
CA VAL A 149 -10.96 -10.50 -12.24
C VAL A 149 -11.28 -11.51 -11.15
N LYS A 150 -12.26 -12.37 -11.43
CA LYS A 150 -12.52 -13.56 -10.62
C LYS A 150 -11.81 -14.74 -11.26
N LYS A 151 -10.93 -15.40 -10.51
CA LYS A 151 -10.28 -16.63 -10.93
C LYS A 151 -10.55 -17.72 -9.90
N ASP A 152 -10.77 -18.94 -10.37
CA ASP A 152 -10.95 -20.10 -9.51
C ASP A 152 -10.00 -21.23 -9.88
N VAL A 153 -9.47 -21.91 -8.87
CA VAL A 153 -8.52 -23.01 -9.02
C VAL A 153 -9.07 -24.22 -8.29
N VAL A 154 -9.28 -25.32 -9.02
CA VAL A 154 -9.64 -26.61 -8.44
C VAL A 154 -8.37 -27.24 -7.86
N LEU A 155 -8.39 -27.57 -6.57
CA LEU A 155 -7.24 -28.08 -5.84
C LEU A 155 -7.13 -29.61 -5.85
N SER A 156 -8.09 -30.35 -6.41
CA SER A 156 -8.00 -31.81 -6.58
C SER A 156 -7.16 -32.17 -7.81
N LEU A 157 -6.37 -33.25 -7.71
CA LEU A 157 -5.61 -33.82 -8.84
C LEU A 157 -5.88 -35.33 -8.93
N SER A 158 -5.85 -35.87 -10.14
CA SER A 158 -5.85 -37.32 -10.36
C SER A 158 -4.46 -37.92 -10.11
N ILE A 159 -4.36 -39.23 -9.90
CA ILE A 159 -3.04 -39.91 -9.80
C ILE A 159 -2.21 -39.69 -11.08
N ASP A 160 -2.84 -39.69 -12.25
CA ASP A 160 -2.18 -39.39 -13.52
C ASP A 160 -1.55 -38.00 -13.55
N ASP A 161 -2.20 -37.02 -12.91
CA ASP A 161 -1.65 -35.67 -12.78
C ASP A 161 -0.45 -35.63 -11.82
N VAL A 162 -0.52 -36.38 -10.71
CA VAL A 162 0.59 -36.50 -9.74
C VAL A 162 1.84 -37.08 -10.40
N LEU A 163 1.67 -38.09 -11.25
CA LEU A 163 2.76 -38.72 -12.00
C LEU A 163 3.34 -37.81 -13.09
N LYS A 164 2.60 -36.79 -13.53
CA LYS A 164 3.05 -35.78 -14.52
C LYS A 164 3.74 -34.57 -13.88
N VAL A 165 3.83 -34.51 -12.55
CA VAL A 165 4.52 -33.40 -11.86
C VAL A 165 5.99 -33.36 -12.29
N LYS A 166 6.41 -32.18 -12.73
CA LYS A 166 7.78 -31.88 -13.15
C LYS A 166 8.51 -31.21 -12.01
N PHE A 167 9.72 -31.69 -11.72
CA PHE A 167 10.62 -31.08 -10.76
C PHE A 167 11.67 -30.26 -11.47
N ASP A 168 11.81 -29.01 -11.06
CA ASP A 168 13.09 -28.34 -11.14
C ASP A 168 13.83 -28.45 -9.78
N ARG A 169 15.12 -28.15 -9.79
CA ARG A 169 15.97 -28.20 -8.58
C ARG A 169 15.49 -27.26 -7.47
N ASP A 170 14.79 -26.18 -7.85
CA ASP A 170 14.47 -25.06 -6.97
C ASP A 170 12.99 -25.04 -6.55
N SER A 171 12.19 -26.03 -6.96
CA SER A 171 10.73 -26.02 -6.82
C SER A 171 10.30 -26.05 -5.36
N LEU A 172 10.91 -26.94 -4.57
CA LEU A 172 10.66 -27.05 -3.13
C LEU A 172 11.14 -25.80 -2.38
N ALA A 173 12.32 -25.28 -2.74
CA ALA A 173 12.83 -24.06 -2.13
C ALA A 173 11.94 -22.85 -2.44
N SER A 174 11.46 -22.74 -3.69
CA SER A 174 10.57 -21.67 -4.15
C SER A 174 9.23 -21.69 -3.43
N VAL A 175 8.60 -22.87 -3.28
CA VAL A 175 7.33 -22.97 -2.54
C VAL A 175 7.51 -22.66 -1.06
N ASP A 176 8.63 -23.09 -0.46
CA ASP A 176 8.93 -22.80 0.94
C ASP A 176 9.18 -21.30 1.18
N GLU A 177 9.93 -20.63 0.30
CA GLU A 177 10.14 -19.18 0.37
C GLU A 177 8.81 -18.44 0.25
N LEU A 178 7.99 -18.76 -0.77
CA LEU A 178 6.66 -18.18 -0.94
C LEU A 178 5.75 -18.41 0.27
N PHE A 179 5.74 -19.62 0.82
CA PHE A 179 4.95 -19.95 1.99
C PHE A 179 5.38 -19.15 3.23
N ASN A 180 6.68 -18.99 3.45
CA ASN A 180 7.20 -18.19 4.56
C ASN A 180 6.86 -16.70 4.42
N ILE A 181 6.95 -16.17 3.20
CA ILE A 181 6.59 -14.79 2.88
C ILE A 181 5.09 -14.52 3.18
N VAL A 182 4.21 -15.42 2.73
CA VAL A 182 2.76 -15.30 2.94
C VAL A 182 2.37 -15.55 4.40
N LYS A 183 3.07 -16.45 5.10
CA LYS A 183 2.76 -16.79 6.49
C LYS A 183 3.11 -15.67 7.49
N SER A 184 4.05 -14.79 7.15
CA SER A 184 4.46 -13.69 8.03
C SER A 184 3.26 -12.81 8.41
N ASP A 185 3.03 -12.63 9.70
CA ASP A 185 1.91 -11.87 10.26
C ASP A 185 2.40 -10.50 10.71
N ASP A 186 2.49 -9.56 9.77
CA ASP A 186 2.91 -8.19 9.99
C ASP A 186 1.97 -7.21 9.26
N VAL A 187 2.24 -5.91 9.42
CA VAL A 187 1.41 -4.83 8.85
C VAL A 187 1.32 -4.82 7.32
N HIS A 188 2.16 -5.59 6.63
CA HIS A 188 2.20 -5.69 5.17
C HIS A 188 1.65 -7.03 4.65
N LYS A 189 1.01 -7.82 5.51
CA LYS A 189 0.47 -9.13 5.15
C LYS A 189 -0.55 -9.05 4.03
N SER A 190 -1.53 -8.15 4.14
CA SER A 190 -2.59 -7.96 3.13
C SER A 190 -2.01 -7.66 1.76
N GLU A 191 -1.00 -6.79 1.71
CA GLU A 191 -0.32 -6.35 0.50
C GLU A 191 0.46 -7.51 -0.13
N ARG A 192 1.15 -8.32 0.68
CA ARG A 192 1.87 -9.51 0.18
C ARG A 192 0.91 -10.55 -0.39
N GLU A 193 -0.22 -10.78 0.27
CA GLU A 193 -1.26 -11.68 -0.23
C GLU A 193 -1.83 -11.17 -1.55
N GLU A 194 -2.13 -9.87 -1.68
CA GLU A 194 -2.65 -9.26 -2.91
C GLU A 194 -1.66 -9.38 -4.08
N VAL A 195 -0.38 -9.05 -3.85
CA VAL A 195 0.69 -9.21 -4.84
C VAL A 195 0.83 -10.67 -5.27
N PHE A 196 0.69 -11.61 -4.33
CA PHE A 196 0.71 -13.04 -4.63
C PHE A 196 -0.48 -13.45 -5.50
N ARG A 197 -1.71 -13.04 -5.14
CA ARG A 197 -2.92 -13.32 -5.94
C ARG A 197 -2.75 -12.79 -7.36
N ARG A 198 -2.19 -11.59 -7.54
CA ARG A 198 -1.90 -11.03 -8.86
C ARG A 198 -0.88 -11.86 -9.65
N ALA A 199 0.24 -12.23 -9.03
CA ALA A 199 1.24 -13.07 -9.66
C ALA A 199 0.68 -14.45 -10.08
N LEU A 200 -0.18 -15.04 -9.24
CA LEU A 200 -0.88 -16.29 -9.53
C LEU A 200 -1.85 -16.14 -10.71
N THR A 201 -2.68 -15.10 -10.71
CA THR A 201 -3.61 -14.83 -11.82
C THR A 201 -2.88 -14.64 -13.13
N ILE A 202 -1.79 -13.86 -13.16
CA ILE A 202 -0.96 -13.68 -14.36
C ILE A 202 -0.41 -15.03 -14.85
N LEU A 203 0.03 -15.92 -13.95
CA LEU A 203 0.52 -17.24 -14.34
C LEU A 203 -0.60 -18.12 -14.91
N LEU A 204 -1.81 -18.03 -14.37
CA LEU A 204 -2.99 -18.81 -14.80
C LEU A 204 -3.66 -18.26 -16.06
N GLU A 205 -3.34 -17.04 -16.48
CA GLU A 205 -3.76 -16.47 -17.77
C GLU A 205 -2.90 -16.97 -18.94
N GLU A 206 -1.71 -17.52 -18.66
CA GLU A 206 -0.88 -18.17 -19.67
C GLU A 206 -1.58 -19.44 -20.21
N PRO A 207 -1.54 -19.72 -21.53
CA PRO A 207 -2.20 -20.89 -22.09
C PRO A 207 -1.65 -22.21 -21.53
N HIS A 208 -2.52 -23.06 -20.98
CA HIS A 208 -2.13 -24.36 -20.39
C HIS A 208 -3.21 -25.44 -20.56
N ASN A 209 -3.83 -25.49 -21.75
CA ASN A 209 -5.00 -26.31 -22.08
C ASN A 209 -4.84 -27.83 -21.84
N ASP A 210 -3.61 -28.33 -21.68
CA ASP A 210 -3.31 -29.77 -21.54
C ASP A 210 -3.18 -30.23 -20.07
N CYS A 211 -3.38 -29.34 -19.10
CA CYS A 211 -3.33 -29.67 -17.68
C CYS A 211 -4.30 -28.82 -16.84
N SER A 212 -4.66 -29.32 -15.65
CA SER A 212 -5.43 -28.53 -14.69
C SER A 212 -4.64 -27.32 -14.17
N ASP A 213 -5.34 -26.25 -13.77
CA ASP A 213 -4.76 -25.04 -13.20
C ASP A 213 -3.77 -25.34 -12.05
N LEU A 214 -4.11 -26.27 -11.15
CA LEU A 214 -3.21 -26.65 -10.06
C LEU A 214 -1.95 -27.36 -10.57
N LEU A 215 -2.08 -28.32 -11.49
CA LEU A 215 -0.91 -29.00 -12.08
C LEU A 215 -0.02 -28.00 -12.83
N TRP A 216 -0.62 -27.05 -13.53
CA TRP A 216 0.10 -25.95 -14.18
C TRP A 216 0.91 -25.13 -13.17
N VAL A 217 0.29 -24.70 -12.07
CA VAL A 217 0.97 -23.91 -11.03
C VAL A 217 2.11 -24.70 -10.39
N ILE A 218 1.90 -25.97 -10.07
CA ILE A 218 2.91 -26.84 -9.47
C ILE A 218 4.13 -26.97 -10.40
N ASN A 219 3.88 -27.26 -11.68
CA ASN A 219 4.94 -27.41 -12.68
C ASN A 219 5.67 -26.10 -13.00
N ASN A 220 5.15 -24.96 -12.55
CA ASN A 220 5.70 -23.63 -12.79
C ASN A 220 5.96 -22.87 -11.47
N ILE A 221 6.13 -23.56 -10.35
CA ILE A 221 6.22 -22.93 -9.03
C ILE A 221 7.41 -21.96 -8.91
N SER A 222 8.55 -22.28 -9.51
CA SER A 222 9.72 -21.39 -9.56
C SER A 222 9.46 -20.15 -10.42
N ARG A 223 8.64 -20.27 -11.47
CA ARG A 223 8.19 -19.13 -12.28
C ARG A 223 7.19 -18.28 -11.51
N LEU A 224 6.27 -18.88 -10.75
CA LEU A 224 5.36 -18.16 -9.86
C LEU A 224 6.16 -17.33 -8.85
N HIS A 225 7.18 -17.94 -8.26
CA HIS A 225 8.08 -17.26 -7.33
C HIS A 225 8.78 -16.05 -7.95
N ARG A 226 9.29 -16.18 -9.18
CA ARG A 226 9.88 -15.05 -9.91
C ARG A 226 8.85 -13.96 -10.23
N LYS A 227 7.67 -14.34 -10.73
CA LYS A 227 6.58 -13.38 -10.99
C LYS A 227 6.15 -12.66 -9.72
N TYR A 228 6.11 -13.34 -8.57
CA TYR A 228 5.85 -12.69 -7.29
C TYR A 228 6.87 -11.60 -6.99
N LYS A 229 8.17 -11.88 -7.13
CA LYS A 229 9.24 -10.89 -6.92
C LYS A 229 9.09 -9.69 -7.86
N GLU A 230 8.85 -9.93 -9.15
CA GLU A 230 8.59 -8.87 -10.14
C GLU A 230 7.37 -8.02 -9.76
N GLN A 231 6.25 -8.64 -9.39
CA GLN A 231 5.04 -7.91 -8.98
C GLN A 231 5.23 -7.14 -7.67
N TYR A 232 6.04 -7.68 -6.75
CA TYR A 232 6.37 -7.01 -5.51
C TYR A 232 7.24 -5.77 -5.74
N GLU A 233 8.21 -5.84 -6.65
CA GLU A 233 9.02 -4.69 -7.08
C GLU A 233 8.15 -3.61 -7.72
N ILE A 234 7.23 -3.98 -8.61
CA ILE A 234 6.26 -3.05 -9.22
C ILE A 234 5.38 -2.39 -8.14
N TYR A 235 4.85 -3.18 -7.21
CA TYR A 235 4.06 -2.68 -6.09
C TYR A 235 4.86 -1.65 -5.27
N PHE A 236 6.10 -1.97 -4.90
CA PHE A 236 6.96 -1.08 -4.14
C PHE A 236 7.30 0.22 -4.89
N HIS A 237 7.53 0.11 -6.20
CA HIS A 237 7.73 1.27 -7.06
C HIS A 237 6.48 2.17 -7.09
N ASN A 238 5.30 1.60 -7.34
CA ASN A 238 4.04 2.34 -7.38
C ASN A 238 3.69 2.99 -6.03
N PHE A 239 3.98 2.31 -4.91
CA PHE A 239 3.83 2.88 -3.58
C PHE A 239 4.77 4.07 -3.38
N SER A 240 6.03 3.95 -3.81
CA SER A 240 7.00 5.04 -3.74
C SER A 240 6.58 6.24 -4.58
N VAL A 241 6.08 6.00 -5.80
CA VAL A 241 5.51 7.02 -6.68
C VAL A 241 4.33 7.71 -6.00
N SER A 242 3.34 6.94 -5.52
CA SER A 242 2.16 7.48 -4.85
C SER A 242 2.52 8.34 -3.64
N LYS A 243 3.52 7.93 -2.87
CA LYS A 243 4.05 8.71 -1.74
C LYS A 243 4.66 10.04 -2.18
N LEU A 244 5.43 10.03 -3.27
CA LEU A 244 6.03 11.25 -3.83
C LEU A 244 4.95 12.20 -4.37
N LEU A 245 3.95 11.70 -5.08
CA LEU A 245 2.81 12.48 -5.57
C LEU A 245 2.07 13.15 -4.39
N ASN A 246 1.79 12.39 -3.33
CA ASN A 246 1.15 12.93 -2.13
C ASN A 246 2.02 13.97 -1.41
N GLU A 247 3.35 13.76 -1.33
CA GLU A 247 4.27 14.77 -0.77
C GLU A 247 4.27 16.07 -1.60
N ILE A 248 4.25 15.95 -2.93
CA ILE A 248 4.14 17.09 -3.85
C ILE A 248 2.85 17.86 -3.60
N ASP A 249 1.72 17.17 -3.50
CA ASP A 249 0.41 17.80 -3.26
C ASP A 249 0.36 18.47 -1.89
N GLN A 250 0.86 17.81 -0.84
CA GLN A 250 0.97 18.41 0.49
C GLN A 250 1.84 19.66 0.49
N LYS A 251 3.00 19.64 -0.18
CA LYS A 251 3.86 20.82 -0.32
C LYS A 251 3.19 21.94 -1.10
N SER A 252 2.47 21.59 -2.16
CA SER A 252 1.68 22.53 -2.96
C SER A 252 0.59 23.22 -2.14
N LEU A 253 -0.11 22.47 -1.29
CA LEU A 253 -1.10 22.98 -0.35
C LEU A 253 -0.47 23.88 0.73
N GLU A 254 0.67 23.47 1.30
CA GLU A 254 1.42 24.25 2.29
C GLU A 254 1.82 25.62 1.72
N PHE A 255 2.42 25.65 0.53
CA PHE A 255 2.82 26.90 -0.13
C PHE A 255 1.62 27.76 -0.54
N THR A 256 0.53 27.14 -1.01
CA THR A 256 -0.70 27.87 -1.32
C THR A 256 -1.26 28.55 -0.07
N SER A 257 -1.23 27.86 1.08
CA SER A 257 -1.71 28.40 2.35
C SER A 257 -0.87 29.59 2.80
N LYS A 258 0.47 29.45 2.79
CA LYS A 258 1.39 30.57 3.09
C LYS A 258 1.18 31.77 2.16
N LEU A 259 0.99 31.51 0.87
CA LEU A 259 0.70 32.57 -0.11
C LEU A 259 -0.61 33.30 0.23
N MET A 260 -1.67 32.58 0.61
CA MET A 260 -2.94 33.18 1.00
C MET A 260 -2.84 33.99 2.30
N GLU A 261 -2.10 33.51 3.30
CA GLU A 261 -1.81 34.26 4.53
C GLU A 261 -1.11 35.58 4.24
N PHE A 262 -0.09 35.53 3.37
CA PHE A 262 0.60 36.72 2.90
C PHE A 262 -0.40 37.67 2.22
N ILE A 263 -1.12 37.22 1.18
CA ILE A 263 -2.07 38.05 0.44
C ILE A 263 -3.11 38.69 1.39
N SER A 264 -3.68 37.92 2.31
CA SER A 264 -4.65 38.40 3.29
C SER A 264 -4.05 39.49 4.19
N SER A 265 -2.83 39.28 4.70
CA SER A 265 -2.10 40.29 5.47
C SER A 265 -1.90 41.59 4.69
N SER A 266 -1.57 41.50 3.40
CA SER A 266 -1.45 42.68 2.54
C SER A 266 -2.76 43.41 2.34
N GLN A 267 -3.84 42.67 2.08
CA GLN A 267 -5.16 43.22 1.82
C GLN A 267 -5.67 43.94 3.06
N ASN A 268 -5.50 43.37 4.26
CA ASN A 268 -5.84 44.03 5.53
C ASN A 268 -5.09 45.36 5.73
N LYS A 269 -3.80 45.39 5.38
CA LYS A 269 -3.03 46.64 5.41
C LYS A 269 -3.52 47.65 4.37
N ALA A 270 -3.88 47.19 3.17
CA ALA A 270 -4.44 48.05 2.13
C ALA A 270 -5.81 48.64 2.50
N LEU A 271 -6.65 47.92 3.27
CA LEU A 271 -7.91 48.45 3.82
C LEU A 271 -7.73 49.63 4.78
N SER A 272 -6.54 49.80 5.34
CA SER A 272 -6.22 50.98 6.16
C SER A 272 -6.12 52.27 5.32
N ILE A 273 -5.95 52.15 4.00
CA ILE A 273 -5.85 53.30 3.08
C ILE A 273 -7.19 54.06 3.00
N PRO A 274 -8.35 53.44 2.70
CA PRO A 274 -9.65 54.12 2.79
C PRO A 274 -9.94 54.73 4.16
N GLY A 275 -9.58 54.03 5.25
CA GLY A 275 -9.77 54.54 6.61
C GLY A 275 -9.01 55.85 6.84
N ALA A 276 -7.77 55.93 6.35
CA ALA A 276 -7.00 57.17 6.37
C ALA A 276 -7.68 58.30 5.58
N ILE A 277 -8.26 58.00 4.39
CA ILE A 277 -8.99 59.00 3.59
C ILE A 277 -10.20 59.55 4.35
N ILE A 278 -10.99 58.69 5.01
CA ILE A 278 -12.19 59.11 5.75
C ILE A 278 -11.81 59.99 6.95
N ALA A 279 -10.79 59.58 7.72
CA ALA A 279 -10.28 60.37 8.84
C ALA A 279 -9.81 61.76 8.39
N ILE A 280 -9.16 61.82 7.22
CA ILE A 280 -8.68 63.06 6.61
C ILE A 280 -9.83 63.97 6.17
N ALA A 281 -10.85 63.43 5.50
CA ALA A 281 -12.01 64.20 5.05
C ALA A 281 -12.78 64.85 6.23
N ALA A 282 -12.77 64.19 7.39
CA ALA A 282 -13.33 64.75 8.62
C ALA A 282 -12.49 65.90 9.20
N LEU A 283 -11.15 65.76 9.22
CA LEU A 283 -10.23 66.75 9.80
C LEU A 283 -10.10 68.03 8.98
N VAL A 284 -10.04 67.93 7.64
CA VAL A 284 -9.90 69.10 6.75
C VAL A 284 -11.12 70.04 6.82
N ARG A 285 -12.30 69.53 7.21
CA ARG A 285 -13.51 70.35 7.38
C ARG A 285 -13.47 71.27 8.62
N LEU A 286 -12.54 71.05 9.54
CA LEU A 286 -12.56 71.65 10.88
C LEU A 286 -11.42 72.63 11.15
N GLY A 287 -10.45 72.79 10.23
CA GLY A 287 -9.17 73.47 10.52
C GLY A 287 -8.71 74.49 9.47
N GLY A 288 -7.80 75.36 9.89
CA GLY A 288 -7.02 76.29 9.06
C GLY A 288 -5.78 75.65 8.42
N GLY A 289 -4.87 76.50 7.92
CA GLY A 289 -3.77 76.05 7.05
C GLY A 289 -2.76 75.07 7.68
N TYR A 290 -2.57 75.15 9.01
CA TYR A 290 -1.66 74.25 9.73
C TYR A 290 -2.24 72.83 9.87
N GLU A 291 -3.55 72.68 10.10
CA GLU A 291 -4.18 71.35 10.13
C GLU A 291 -4.08 70.64 8.77
N VAL A 292 -4.19 71.38 7.66
CA VAL A 292 -4.03 70.81 6.31
C VAL A 292 -2.61 70.29 6.07
N LEU A 293 -1.59 70.98 6.58
CA LEU A 293 -0.20 70.53 6.46
C LEU A 293 0.05 69.24 7.25
N LEU A 294 -0.49 69.13 8.46
CA LEU A 294 -0.43 67.90 9.26
C LEU A 294 -1.15 66.73 8.56
N VAL A 295 -2.27 66.99 7.91
CA VAL A 295 -3.01 66.01 7.10
C VAL A 295 -2.17 65.49 5.93
N VAL A 296 -1.51 66.37 5.17
CA VAL A 296 -0.66 65.97 4.04
C VAL A 296 0.55 65.15 4.52
N LEU A 297 1.14 65.51 5.66
CA LEU A 297 2.22 64.75 6.29
C LEU A 297 1.76 63.34 6.70
N GLY A 298 0.58 63.24 7.33
CA GLY A 298 -0.04 61.95 7.67
C GLY A 298 -0.30 61.07 6.44
N LEU A 299 -0.80 61.65 5.35
CA LEU A 299 -1.03 60.96 4.08
C LEU A 299 0.28 60.44 3.46
N TRP A 300 1.36 61.21 3.56
CA TRP A 300 2.68 60.80 3.09
C TRP A 300 3.24 59.64 3.93
N LEU A 301 3.07 59.68 5.25
CA LEU A 301 3.49 58.59 6.14
C LEU A 301 2.73 57.30 5.87
N VAL A 302 1.40 57.36 5.73
CA VAL A 302 0.56 56.19 5.39
C VAL A 302 0.99 55.59 4.06
N LYS A 303 1.17 56.43 3.02
CA LYS A 303 1.71 56.00 1.73
C LYS A 303 3.05 55.27 1.89
N LYS A 304 3.99 55.84 2.65
CA LYS A 304 5.32 55.25 2.87
C LYS A 304 5.25 53.90 3.56
N ILE A 305 4.41 53.76 4.59
CA ILE A 305 4.21 52.49 5.30
C ILE A 305 3.64 51.42 4.36
N VAL A 306 2.65 51.78 3.54
CA VAL A 306 2.04 50.86 2.56
C VAL A 306 3.07 50.39 1.53
N ILE A 307 3.82 51.31 0.93
CA ILE A 307 4.85 50.96 -0.07
C ILE A 307 5.93 50.07 0.57
N MET A 308 6.46 50.46 1.73
CA MET A 308 7.47 49.68 2.44
C MET A 308 6.98 48.27 2.80
N SER A 309 5.71 48.14 3.21
CA SER A 309 5.11 46.84 3.50
C SER A 309 4.95 45.98 2.25
N ASN A 310 4.53 46.58 1.13
CA ASN A 310 4.37 45.85 -0.13
C ASN A 310 5.72 45.43 -0.72
N ASP A 311 6.76 46.26 -0.56
CA ASP A 311 8.12 45.93 -1.01
C ASP A 311 8.72 44.77 -0.20
N ALA A 312 8.56 44.79 1.13
CA ALA A 312 8.98 43.68 2.00
C ALA A 312 8.28 42.36 1.63
N MET A 313 7.02 42.46 1.22
CA MET A 313 6.21 41.34 0.83
C MET A 313 6.55 40.81 -0.58
N SER A 314 6.89 41.70 -1.51
CA SER A 314 7.45 41.35 -2.83
C SER A 314 8.77 40.58 -2.68
N SER A 315 9.64 41.01 -1.75
CA SER A 315 10.86 40.24 -1.41
C SER A 315 10.53 38.84 -0.90
N THR A 316 9.53 38.72 -0.02
CA THR A 316 9.08 37.43 0.52
C THR A 316 8.52 36.52 -0.58
N PHE A 317 7.84 37.07 -1.58
CA PHE A 317 7.36 36.31 -2.74
C PHE A 317 8.51 35.80 -3.61
N ASN A 318 9.59 36.56 -3.78
CA ASN A 318 10.79 36.09 -4.48
C ASN A 318 11.45 34.94 -3.72
N ASP A 319 11.56 35.04 -2.39
CA ASP A 319 12.09 33.96 -1.56
C ASP A 319 11.20 32.70 -1.62
N LEU A 320 9.88 32.90 -1.63
CA LEU A 320 8.91 31.81 -1.79
C LEU A 320 9.04 31.14 -3.17
N LYS A 321 9.22 31.93 -4.24
CA LYS A 321 9.45 31.42 -5.60
C LYS A 321 10.71 30.54 -5.64
N TRP A 322 11.82 31.04 -5.08
CA TRP A 322 13.06 30.27 -5.00
C TRP A 322 12.91 28.97 -4.19
N GLN A 323 12.20 29.01 -3.07
CA GLN A 323 11.92 27.81 -2.27
C GLN A 323 11.08 26.78 -3.03
N VAL A 324 10.07 27.23 -3.77
CA VAL A 324 9.25 26.35 -4.64
C VAL A 324 10.12 25.73 -5.72
N GLU A 325 10.90 26.53 -6.46
CA GLU A 325 11.78 26.02 -7.52
C GLU A 325 12.73 24.94 -6.99
N LYS A 326 13.43 25.23 -5.89
CA LYS A 326 14.39 24.31 -5.27
C LYS A 326 13.72 23.06 -4.68
N SER A 327 12.55 23.20 -4.05
CA SER A 327 11.82 22.07 -3.48
C SER A 327 11.26 21.13 -4.54
N PHE A 328 11.03 21.61 -5.76
CA PHE A 328 10.53 20.79 -6.87
C PHE A 328 11.64 20.24 -7.78
N GLU A 329 12.83 20.85 -7.80
CA GLU A 329 14.00 20.32 -8.53
C GLU A 329 14.39 18.90 -8.12
N LYS A 330 14.20 18.51 -6.85
CA LYS A 330 14.52 17.15 -6.38
C LYS A 330 13.71 16.07 -7.10
N TYR A 331 12.49 16.37 -7.52
CA TYR A 331 11.62 15.41 -8.22
C TYR A 331 11.98 15.24 -9.70
N LYS A 332 12.57 16.27 -10.32
CA LYS A 332 13.01 16.23 -11.72
C LYS A 332 14.18 15.25 -11.96
N LYS A 333 14.87 14.84 -10.89
CA LYS A 333 16.00 13.90 -10.95
C LYS A 333 15.58 12.43 -10.87
N ILE A 334 14.29 12.16 -10.65
CA ILE A 334 13.76 10.81 -10.56
C ILE A 334 13.56 10.31 -12.00
N LYS A 335 14.41 9.35 -12.41
CA LYS A 335 14.58 8.94 -13.81
C LYS A 335 13.48 7.99 -14.31
N ASP A 336 12.72 7.38 -13.41
CA ASP A 336 11.86 6.22 -13.72
C ASP A 336 10.36 6.49 -13.52
N SER A 337 9.92 7.75 -13.37
CA SER A 337 8.49 8.07 -13.20
C SER A 337 8.09 9.38 -13.86
N ASP A 338 7.63 9.28 -15.11
CA ASP A 338 7.16 10.44 -15.89
C ASP A 338 5.98 11.15 -15.23
N GLU A 339 5.07 10.41 -14.58
CA GLU A 339 3.93 10.95 -13.84
C GLU A 339 4.36 11.86 -12.69
N VAL A 340 5.38 11.45 -11.90
CA VAL A 340 5.92 12.26 -10.80
C VAL A 340 6.56 13.54 -11.35
N VAL A 341 7.30 13.43 -12.45
CA VAL A 341 7.94 14.60 -13.09
C VAL A 341 6.87 15.55 -13.64
N GLU A 342 5.86 15.05 -14.32
CA GLU A 342 4.78 15.86 -14.89
C GLU A 342 3.98 16.58 -13.80
N LEU A 343 3.53 15.86 -12.76
CA LEU A 343 2.79 16.47 -11.65
C LEU A 343 3.65 17.51 -10.92
N ALA A 344 4.93 17.20 -10.69
CA ALA A 344 5.87 18.14 -10.06
C ALA A 344 6.01 19.43 -10.90
N VAL A 345 6.20 19.30 -12.22
CA VAL A 345 6.32 20.45 -13.12
C VAL A 345 5.03 21.27 -13.15
N ASN A 346 3.87 20.64 -13.29
CA ASN A 346 2.57 21.31 -13.33
C ASN A 346 2.27 22.05 -12.02
N ASN A 347 2.45 21.38 -10.87
CA ASN A 347 2.25 22.02 -9.56
C ASN A 347 3.21 23.19 -9.33
N LYS A 348 4.49 23.04 -9.70
CA LYS A 348 5.49 24.11 -9.63
C LYS A 348 5.10 25.31 -10.50
N ASP A 349 4.78 25.09 -11.77
CA ASP A 349 4.42 26.17 -12.70
C ASP A 349 3.14 26.89 -12.26
N ARG A 350 2.14 26.15 -11.76
CA ARG A 350 0.91 26.71 -11.18
C ARG A 350 1.18 27.58 -9.95
N LEU A 351 2.09 27.18 -9.07
CA LEU A 351 2.47 27.96 -7.89
C LEU A 351 3.25 29.22 -8.28
N ILE A 352 4.22 29.11 -9.19
CA ILE A 352 4.98 30.25 -9.71
C ILE A 352 4.04 31.28 -10.33
N ALA A 353 3.09 30.85 -11.17
CA ALA A 353 2.11 31.75 -11.78
C ALA A 353 1.23 32.47 -10.73
N LYS A 354 0.84 31.79 -9.64
CA LYS A 354 0.12 32.42 -8.53
C LYS A 354 0.97 33.43 -7.76
N ILE A 355 2.24 33.13 -7.51
CA ILE A 355 3.19 34.03 -6.83
C ILE A 355 3.41 35.29 -7.69
N GLU A 356 3.66 35.12 -8.99
CA GLU A 356 3.85 36.24 -9.92
C GLU A 356 2.60 37.11 -10.03
N LYS A 357 1.41 36.50 -10.07
CA LYS A 357 0.15 37.25 -10.03
C LYS A 357 0.01 38.05 -8.73
N ALA A 358 0.33 37.45 -7.58
CA ALA A 358 0.25 38.13 -6.29
C ALA A 358 1.22 39.32 -6.21
N ASP A 359 2.44 39.18 -6.72
CA ASP A 359 3.42 40.26 -6.81
C ASP A 359 2.94 41.41 -7.73
N LEU A 360 2.32 41.07 -8.87
CA LEU A 360 1.69 42.04 -9.75
C LEU A 360 0.56 42.80 -9.06
N ASP A 361 -0.24 42.13 -8.24
CA ASP A 361 -1.33 42.76 -7.50
C ASP A 361 -0.81 43.71 -6.41
N LEU A 362 0.30 43.38 -5.73
CA LEU A 362 0.99 44.33 -4.83
C LEU A 362 1.47 45.58 -5.56
N LYS A 363 2.05 45.42 -6.76
CA LYS A 363 2.47 46.55 -7.60
C LYS A 363 1.28 47.44 -8.00
N LYS A 364 0.09 46.87 -8.22
CA LYS A 364 -1.14 47.65 -8.45
C LYS A 364 -1.57 48.42 -7.20
N ILE A 365 -1.47 47.82 -6.01
CA ILE A 365 -1.76 48.51 -4.74
C ILE A 365 -0.79 49.68 -4.53
N ASN A 366 0.50 49.52 -4.83
CA ASN A 366 1.47 50.62 -4.80
C ASN A 366 1.08 51.79 -5.72
N LYS A 367 0.63 51.48 -6.95
CA LYS A 367 0.09 52.50 -7.87
C LYS A 367 -1.15 53.19 -7.30
N LEU A 368 -2.06 52.44 -6.69
CA LEU A 368 -3.26 52.98 -6.06
C LEU A 368 -2.91 53.91 -4.88
N ALA A 369 -1.99 53.50 -3.99
CA ALA A 369 -1.53 54.33 -2.88
C ALA A 369 -0.90 55.65 -3.36
N ASN A 370 -0.15 55.62 -4.46
CA ASN A 370 0.36 56.82 -5.12
C ASN A 370 -0.78 57.72 -5.64
N ALA A 371 -1.76 57.15 -6.33
CA ALA A 371 -2.91 57.88 -6.86
C ALA A 371 -3.75 58.51 -5.73
N THR A 372 -4.00 57.77 -4.65
CA THR A 372 -4.68 58.27 -3.44
C THR A 372 -3.94 59.44 -2.81
N PHE A 373 -2.60 59.36 -2.72
CA PHE A 373 -1.79 60.46 -2.21
C PHE A 373 -1.97 61.72 -3.05
N VAL A 374 -1.90 61.59 -4.38
CA VAL A 374 -2.08 62.72 -5.32
C VAL A 374 -3.49 63.31 -5.19
N ALA A 375 -4.53 62.48 -5.16
CA ALA A 375 -5.91 62.94 -4.99
C ALA A 375 -6.12 63.67 -3.65
N GLY A 376 -5.55 63.16 -2.56
CA GLY A 376 -5.60 63.80 -1.25
C GLY A 376 -4.89 65.16 -1.22
N CYS A 377 -3.73 65.28 -1.88
CA CYS A 377 -3.03 66.56 -2.03
C CYS A 377 -3.84 67.58 -2.85
N ILE A 378 -4.50 67.14 -3.93
CA ILE A 378 -5.38 68.01 -4.73
C ILE A 378 -6.56 68.49 -3.88
N TYR A 379 -7.21 67.60 -3.14
CA TYR A 379 -8.32 67.97 -2.25
C TYR A 379 -7.89 68.96 -1.16
N ALA A 380 -6.75 68.71 -0.52
CA ALA A 380 -6.16 69.62 0.48
C ALA A 380 -5.87 71.02 -0.12
N ALA A 381 -5.35 71.08 -1.34
CA ALA A 381 -5.10 72.35 -2.03
C ALA A 381 -6.41 73.11 -2.31
N ILE A 382 -7.44 72.44 -2.83
CA ILE A 382 -8.75 73.06 -3.08
C ILE A 382 -9.36 73.60 -1.77
N ALA A 383 -9.29 72.82 -0.68
CA ALA A 383 -9.81 73.24 0.62
C ALA A 383 -9.10 74.51 1.16
N LEU A 384 -7.79 74.63 0.96
CA LEU A 384 -7.02 75.83 1.33
C LEU A 384 -7.44 77.07 0.52
N PHE A 385 -7.67 76.91 -0.79
CA PHE A 385 -8.10 78.02 -1.65
C PHE A 385 -9.56 78.43 -1.41
N SER A 386 -10.46 77.48 -1.09
CA SER A 386 -11.88 77.78 -0.80
C SER A 386 -12.13 78.26 0.65
N GLY A 387 -11.20 78.03 1.58
CA GLY A 387 -11.28 78.51 2.95
C GLY A 387 -10.97 80.01 3.11
N GLY A 388 -10.38 80.65 2.09
CA GLY A 388 -10.04 82.07 2.11
C GLY A 388 -11.24 83.04 2.03
N ASP A 389 -12.39 82.60 1.52
CA ASP A 389 -13.55 83.46 1.25
C ASP A 389 -14.56 83.57 2.40
N LYS A 390 -14.29 82.98 3.57
CA LYS A 390 -15.29 82.91 4.67
C LYS A 390 -15.04 83.83 5.88
N VAL A 391 -14.02 84.68 5.87
CA VAL A 391 -13.67 85.50 7.06
C VAL A 391 -14.28 86.91 7.06
N GLU A 392 -14.85 87.42 5.96
CA GLU A 392 -15.23 88.85 5.88
C GLU A 392 -16.71 89.20 6.15
N ASN A 393 -17.58 88.25 6.52
CA ASN A 393 -19.03 88.52 6.65
C ASN A 393 -19.66 88.20 8.02
N GLN A 394 -18.91 88.42 9.11
CA GLN A 394 -19.48 88.37 10.48
C GLN A 394 -19.13 89.58 11.38
N ALA A 395 -18.61 90.68 10.81
CA ALA A 395 -18.24 91.86 11.60
C ALA A 395 -19.36 92.92 11.80
N GLU A 396 -20.55 92.78 11.19
CA GLU A 396 -21.57 93.84 11.20
C GLU A 396 -22.96 93.43 11.72
N VAL A 397 -23.08 92.64 12.79
CA VAL A 397 -24.33 92.62 13.58
C VAL A 397 -24.04 92.36 15.07
N SER A 398 -23.50 93.34 15.78
CA SER A 398 -23.58 93.42 17.25
C SER A 398 -23.40 94.86 17.72
N GLY A 399 -24.42 95.67 17.47
CA GLY A 399 -24.59 97.00 18.05
C GLY A 399 -26.00 97.14 18.60
N SER A 400 -26.27 96.61 19.80
CA SER A 400 -27.17 97.17 20.83
C SER A 400 -27.50 96.13 21.92
N LEU A 401 -26.82 96.28 23.06
CA LEU A 401 -27.28 95.87 24.40
C LEU A 401 -28.45 96.79 24.81
N PRO A 402 -29.39 96.38 25.70
CA PRO A 402 -29.04 96.29 27.12
C PRO A 402 -29.70 95.16 27.92
N ALA A 403 -28.99 94.72 28.95
CA ALA A 403 -29.57 94.10 30.14
C ALA A 403 -30.21 95.20 31.00
N GLN A 404 -31.48 95.03 31.39
CA GLN A 404 -32.08 95.77 32.49
C GLN A 404 -32.12 94.90 33.73
N SER A 405 -31.59 95.47 34.81
CA SER A 405 -31.71 95.08 36.21
C SER A 405 -33.13 95.30 36.75
N GLU A 406 -33.61 94.36 37.57
CA GLU A 406 -34.72 94.59 38.50
C GLU A 406 -34.38 95.70 39.51
N GLN A 407 -35.30 96.67 39.68
CA GLN A 407 -35.61 97.28 40.97
C GLN A 407 -37.07 97.75 40.96
N LYS A 408 -37.87 97.07 41.79
CA LYS A 408 -39.10 97.49 42.50
C LYS A 408 -40.31 98.05 41.73
#